data_AF-A0A0W1AZT7-F1
#
_entry.id   AF-A0A0W1AZT7-F1
#
_cell.length_a   1.000
_cell.length_b   1.000
_cell.length_c   1.000
_cell.angle_alpha   90.00
_cell.angle_beta   90.00
_cell.angle_gamma   90.00
#
_symmetry.space_group_name_H-M   'P 1'
#
loop_
_entity.id
_entity.type
_entity.pdbx_description
1 polymer ?
#
loop_
_entity_poly.entity_id
_entity_poly.type
_entity_poly.pdbx_seq_one_letter_code
_entity_poly.pdbx_strand_id
1 'polypeptide(L)'
;MGINSETKVLETGVMAICSSGDIHYYDSKDSSSKIMLIIFNPSLIGFPGGWPLNVRLTLPFIEKRFATRSEDEDINNRLSAVMLELMREYNQKLEYHEQLIIGLLHEWSGLILRHLPLEKINPQKDKRRITNMKIMQEVLEYLDLNYMHAITLADAARQANMSLFYFSRFFKSISGMSYIAYLSNIRINQVSARFI
;
A
#
# COMPACT_ATOMS: atom_id res chain seq x y z
N MET A 1 1.27 10.78 2.18
CA MET A 1 1.30 9.34 1.90
C MET A 1 2.69 8.82 2.20
N GLY A 2 2.81 7.70 2.91
CA GLY A 2 4.06 6.98 3.05
C GLY A 2 3.90 5.53 2.61
N ILE A 3 4.93 5.01 1.94
CA ILE A 3 5.01 3.63 1.45
C ILE A 3 6.41 3.13 1.81
N ASN A 4 6.48 2.11 2.66
CA ASN A 4 7.70 1.63 3.28
C ASN A 4 8.48 2.78 3.95
N SER A 5 9.72 3.03 3.52
CA SER A 5 10.56 4.11 4.04
C SER A 5 10.43 5.43 3.28
N GLU A 6 9.61 5.49 2.22
CA GLU A 6 9.44 6.68 1.39
C GLU A 6 8.18 7.44 1.79
N THR A 7 8.25 8.77 1.79
CA THR A 7 7.12 9.64 2.14
C THR A 7 6.97 10.76 1.12
N LYS A 8 5.73 11.07 0.78
CA LYS A 8 5.39 12.10 -0.20
C LYS A 8 4.04 12.75 0.05
N VAL A 9 3.97 14.06 -0.18
CA VAL A 9 2.70 14.79 -0.30
C VAL A 9 2.14 14.53 -1.69
N LEU A 10 0.91 13.99 -1.76
CA LEU A 10 0.27 13.70 -3.03
C LEU A 10 -0.43 14.95 -3.56
N GLU A 11 -0.15 15.28 -4.82
CA GLU A 11 -0.82 16.34 -5.57
C GLU A 11 -1.80 15.73 -6.58
N THR A 12 -2.69 16.54 -7.13
CA THR A 12 -3.64 16.10 -8.17
C THR A 12 -2.89 15.46 -9.35
N GLY A 13 -3.29 14.23 -9.68
CA GLY A 13 -2.69 13.47 -10.78
C GLY A 13 -1.43 12.68 -10.42
N VAL A 14 -0.97 12.72 -9.16
CA VAL A 14 0.08 11.82 -8.67
C VAL A 14 -0.56 10.51 -8.21
N MET A 15 -0.06 9.39 -8.72
CA MET A 15 -0.49 8.05 -8.32
C MET A 15 0.48 7.45 -7.32
N ALA A 16 -0.04 6.73 -6.31
CA ALA A 16 0.76 5.97 -5.38
C ALA A 16 0.40 4.48 -5.54
N ILE A 17 1.40 3.63 -5.83
CA ILE A 17 1.20 2.18 -5.97
C ILE A 17 1.83 1.48 -4.77
N CYS A 18 1.01 0.66 -4.09
CA CYS A 18 1.45 -0.21 -3.01
C CYS A 18 1.43 -1.66 -3.50
N SER A 19 2.57 -2.34 -3.43
CA SER A 19 2.66 -3.77 -3.69
C SER A 19 2.08 -4.57 -2.51
N SER A 20 1.81 -5.84 -2.73
CA SER A 20 1.42 -6.76 -1.66
C SER A 20 2.51 -6.83 -0.60
N GLY A 21 2.12 -6.60 0.65
CA GLY A 21 3.03 -6.59 1.79
C GLY A 21 3.77 -5.27 2.02
N ASP A 22 3.62 -4.26 1.15
CA ASP A 22 4.11 -2.92 1.44
C ASP A 22 3.35 -2.32 2.62
N ILE A 23 4.07 -1.82 3.62
CA ILE A 23 3.47 -1.06 4.71
C ILE A 23 3.26 0.37 4.23
N HIS A 24 2.04 0.87 4.35
CA HIS A 24 1.69 2.19 3.85
C HIS A 24 0.67 2.89 4.75
N TYR A 25 0.68 4.21 4.71
CA TYR A 25 -0.26 5.05 5.46
C TYR A 25 -0.51 6.35 4.69
N TYR A 26 -1.67 6.94 4.90
CA TYR A 26 -1.94 8.31 4.47
C TYR A 26 -2.38 9.14 5.67
N ASP A 27 -2.02 10.42 5.64
CA ASP A 27 -2.44 11.41 6.62
C ASP A 27 -3.06 12.56 5.82
N SER A 28 -4.33 12.84 6.08
CA SER A 28 -5.11 13.88 5.42
C SER A 28 -5.40 15.00 6.41
N LYS A 29 -4.35 15.66 6.92
CA LYS A 29 -4.54 16.88 7.72
C LYS A 29 -5.12 18.00 6.86
N ASP A 30 -6.27 18.53 7.28
CA ASP A 30 -6.84 19.82 6.88
C ASP A 30 -6.98 20.11 5.37
N SER A 31 -7.19 19.11 4.52
CA SER A 31 -7.45 19.36 3.09
C SER A 31 -8.81 18.82 2.66
N SER A 32 -9.56 19.61 1.90
CA SER A 32 -10.78 19.20 1.18
C SER A 32 -10.50 18.27 0.00
N SER A 33 -9.36 17.58 0.03
CA SER A 33 -8.86 16.74 -1.05
C SER A 33 -9.62 15.41 -1.10
N LYS A 34 -9.91 14.94 -2.32
CA LYS A 34 -10.48 13.62 -2.54
C LYS A 34 -9.39 12.68 -3.05
N ILE A 35 -9.28 11.50 -2.44
CA ILE A 35 -8.36 10.45 -2.86
C ILE A 35 -9.20 9.29 -3.41
N MET A 36 -8.85 8.80 -4.59
CA MET A 36 -9.39 7.55 -5.13
C MET A 36 -8.51 6.40 -4.65
N LEU A 37 -9.09 5.47 -3.89
CA LEU A 37 -8.41 4.31 -3.34
C LEU A 37 -8.95 3.05 -3.98
N ILE A 38 -8.07 2.27 -4.63
CA ILE A 38 -8.39 0.98 -5.23
C ILE A 38 -7.63 -0.08 -4.46
N ILE A 39 -8.36 -0.92 -3.71
CA ILE A 39 -7.83 -2.07 -2.96
C ILE A 39 -8.54 -3.31 -3.50
N PHE A 40 -7.77 -4.32 -3.88
CA PHE A 40 -8.31 -5.56 -4.41
C PHE A 40 -7.45 -6.75 -3.96
N ASN A 41 -8.05 -7.95 -3.98
CA ASN A 41 -7.32 -9.19 -3.69
C ASN A 41 -6.45 -9.56 -4.91
N PRO A 42 -5.11 -9.69 -4.77
CA PRO A 42 -4.22 -10.06 -5.88
C PRO A 42 -4.57 -11.39 -6.58
N SER A 43 -5.33 -12.27 -5.94
CA SER A 43 -5.86 -13.50 -6.56
C SER A 43 -6.72 -13.21 -7.79
N LEU A 44 -7.40 -12.05 -7.84
CA LEU A 44 -8.24 -11.64 -8.97
C LEU A 44 -7.46 -11.46 -10.28
N ILE A 45 -6.15 -11.23 -10.19
CA ILE A 45 -5.26 -11.06 -11.35
C ILE A 45 -4.24 -12.20 -11.48
N GLY A 46 -4.48 -13.33 -10.80
CA GLY A 46 -3.61 -14.51 -10.90
C GLY A 46 -2.39 -14.50 -9.98
N PHE A 47 -2.38 -13.67 -8.93
CA PHE A 47 -1.27 -13.55 -7.97
C PHE A 47 -1.70 -13.91 -6.53
N PRO A 48 -2.13 -15.16 -6.25
CA PRO A 48 -2.67 -15.53 -4.93
C PRO A 48 -1.66 -15.38 -3.77
N GLY A 49 -0.36 -15.41 -4.06
CA GLY A 49 0.71 -15.17 -3.09
C GLY A 49 1.11 -13.69 -2.93
N GLY A 50 0.40 -12.77 -3.58
CA GLY A 50 0.73 -11.35 -3.63
C GLY A 50 1.30 -10.90 -4.97
N TRP A 51 1.02 -9.64 -5.30
CA TRP A 51 1.49 -8.96 -6.51
C TRP A 51 2.43 -7.80 -6.16
N PRO A 52 3.50 -7.56 -6.93
CA PRO A 52 4.01 -8.40 -8.01
C PRO A 52 4.90 -9.54 -7.50
N LEU A 53 5.06 -10.60 -8.31
CA LEU A 53 5.88 -11.76 -7.94
C LEU A 53 7.35 -11.56 -8.36
N ASN A 54 8.29 -11.83 -7.45
CA ASN A 54 9.75 -11.83 -7.70
C ASN A 54 10.37 -10.48 -8.15
N VAL A 55 9.57 -9.43 -8.26
CA VAL A 55 10.01 -8.08 -8.58
C VAL A 55 9.42 -7.11 -7.57
N ARG A 56 9.95 -5.89 -7.51
CA ARG A 56 9.40 -4.78 -6.74
C ARG A 56 9.47 -3.50 -7.55
N LEU A 57 8.54 -2.59 -7.28
CA LEU A 57 8.62 -1.21 -7.75
C LEU A 57 9.75 -0.50 -7.02
N THR A 58 10.58 0.24 -7.76
CA THR A 58 11.62 1.10 -7.17
C THR A 58 11.12 2.51 -6.90
N LEU A 59 10.05 2.92 -7.58
CA LEU A 59 9.40 4.21 -7.41
C LEU A 59 7.90 3.97 -7.14
N PRO A 60 7.47 4.03 -5.88
CA PRO A 60 6.07 3.80 -5.52
C PRO A 60 5.16 5.01 -5.86
N PHE A 61 5.73 6.16 -6.18
CA PHE A 61 5.00 7.38 -6.54
C PHE A 61 5.22 7.70 -8.02
N ILE A 62 4.15 7.63 -8.81
CA ILE A 62 4.15 8.00 -10.22
C ILE A 62 3.77 9.47 -10.34
N GLU A 63 4.73 10.27 -10.81
CA GLU A 63 4.53 11.67 -11.10
C GLU A 63 4.35 11.89 -12.59
N LYS A 64 3.55 12.90 -12.95
CA LYS A 64 3.58 13.45 -14.32
C LYS A 64 4.99 13.81 -14.78
N ARG A 65 5.89 14.19 -13.86
CA ARG A 65 7.27 14.61 -14.15
C ARG A 65 8.21 13.48 -14.60
N PHE A 66 7.86 12.20 -14.38
CA PHE A 66 8.63 11.11 -14.96
C PHE A 66 8.40 10.97 -16.47
N ALA A 67 7.42 11.68 -17.04
CA ALA A 67 7.26 11.82 -18.47
C ALA A 67 8.29 12.78 -19.07
N THR A 68 9.54 12.31 -19.16
CA THR A 68 10.56 12.98 -19.97
C THR A 68 10.41 12.68 -21.46
N ARG A 69 9.57 11.68 -21.80
CA ARG A 69 9.26 11.21 -23.14
C ARG A 69 7.74 11.18 -23.35
N SER A 70 7.29 11.36 -24.59
CA SER A 70 5.86 11.30 -24.95
C SER A 70 5.20 9.98 -24.57
N GLU A 71 5.94 8.87 -24.62
CA GLU A 71 5.45 7.53 -24.27
C GLU A 71 5.08 7.42 -22.78
N ASP A 72 5.87 8.01 -21.88
CA ASP A 72 5.62 7.96 -20.44
C ASP A 72 4.37 8.76 -20.03
N GLU A 73 4.11 9.88 -20.72
CA GLU A 73 2.89 10.67 -20.52
C GLU A 73 1.65 9.88 -20.95
N ASP A 74 1.75 9.16 -22.07
CA ASP A 74 0.70 8.29 -22.57
C ASP A 74 0.38 7.15 -21.60
N ILE A 75 1.40 6.50 -21.02
CA ILE A 75 1.21 5.44 -20.02
C ILE A 75 0.55 5.97 -18.75
N ASN A 76 0.97 7.13 -18.23
CA ASN A 76 0.36 7.73 -17.04
C ASN A 76 -1.11 8.07 -17.26
N ASN A 77 -1.44 8.57 -18.46
CA ASN A 77 -2.82 8.84 -18.86
C ASN A 77 -3.63 7.55 -18.98
N ARG A 78 -3.06 6.47 -19.55
CA ARG A 78 -3.74 5.18 -19.64
C ARG A 78 -3.98 4.56 -18.27
N LEU A 79 -2.98 4.54 -17.38
CA LEU A 79 -3.14 4.06 -16.00
C LEU A 79 -4.25 4.81 -15.26
N SER A 80 -4.30 6.15 -15.41
CA SER A 80 -5.34 6.98 -14.80
C SER A 80 -6.72 6.70 -15.39
N ALA A 81 -6.82 6.54 -16.71
CA ALA A 81 -8.07 6.20 -17.38
C ALA A 81 -8.62 4.85 -16.90
N VAL A 82 -7.78 3.82 -16.82
CA VAL A 82 -8.16 2.50 -16.31
C VAL A 82 -8.65 2.58 -14.87
N MET A 83 -8.03 3.38 -13.99
CA MET A 83 -8.53 3.57 -12.62
C MET A 83 -9.92 4.24 -12.57
N LEU A 84 -10.16 5.23 -13.43
CA LEU A 84 -11.48 5.89 -13.52
C LEU A 84 -12.55 4.95 -14.08
N GLU A 85 -12.19 4.09 -15.04
CA GLU A 85 -13.07 3.03 -15.57
C GLU A 85 -13.40 2.00 -14.48
N LEU A 86 -12.40 1.53 -13.71
CA LEU A 86 -12.61 0.65 -12.56
C LEU A 86 -13.62 1.25 -11.56
N MET A 87 -13.44 2.52 -11.22
CA MET A 87 -14.36 3.23 -10.31
C MET A 87 -15.77 3.33 -10.89
N ARG A 88 -15.89 3.56 -12.21
CA ARG A 88 -17.19 3.60 -12.89
C ARG A 88 -17.89 2.25 -12.84
N GLU A 89 -17.21 1.17 -13.21
CA GLU A 89 -17.76 -0.20 -13.17
C GLU A 89 -18.19 -0.60 -11.76
N TYR A 90 -17.35 -0.30 -10.76
CA TYR A 90 -17.66 -0.55 -9.35
C TYR A 90 -18.92 0.18 -8.86
N ASN A 91 -19.12 1.42 -9.30
CA ASN A 91 -20.24 2.25 -8.87
C ASN A 91 -21.54 1.95 -9.64
N GLN A 92 -21.47 1.74 -10.96
CA GLN A 92 -22.64 1.54 -11.79
C GLN A 92 -23.22 0.13 -11.68
N LYS A 93 -22.37 -0.88 -11.45
CA LYS A 93 -22.77 -2.29 -11.30
C LYS A 93 -23.69 -2.79 -12.42
N LEU A 94 -23.36 -2.42 -13.66
CA LEU A 94 -24.08 -2.92 -14.82
C LEU A 94 -23.87 -4.44 -14.97
N GLU A 95 -24.67 -5.07 -15.85
CA GLU A 95 -24.49 -6.48 -16.17
C GLU A 95 -23.05 -6.73 -16.63
N TYR A 96 -22.44 -7.80 -16.11
CA TYR A 96 -21.04 -8.19 -16.36
C TYR A 96 -19.95 -7.23 -15.83
N HIS A 97 -20.27 -6.27 -14.94
CA HIS A 97 -19.28 -5.35 -14.37
C HIS A 97 -18.10 -6.06 -13.68
N GLU A 98 -18.31 -7.22 -13.03
CA GLU A 98 -17.23 -7.97 -12.38
C GLU A 98 -16.18 -8.46 -13.39
N GLN A 99 -16.62 -8.94 -14.56
CA GLN A 99 -15.73 -9.38 -15.64
C GLN A 99 -14.93 -8.20 -16.21
N LEU A 100 -15.57 -7.04 -16.36
CA LEU A 100 -14.90 -5.81 -16.80
C LEU A 100 -13.87 -5.34 -15.76
N ILE A 101 -14.22 -5.35 -14.47
CA ILE A 101 -13.29 -5.03 -13.38
C ILE A 101 -12.07 -5.94 -13.42
N ILE A 102 -12.25 -7.26 -13.56
CA ILE A 102 -11.13 -8.21 -13.66
C ILE A 102 -10.25 -7.90 -14.87
N GLY A 103 -10.85 -7.64 -16.04
CA GLY A 103 -10.11 -7.26 -17.26
C GLY A 103 -9.29 -5.98 -17.08
N LEU A 104 -9.89 -4.95 -16.48
CA LEU A 104 -9.23 -3.68 -16.19
C LEU A 104 -8.11 -3.83 -15.16
N LEU A 105 -8.28 -4.65 -14.12
CA LEU A 105 -7.22 -4.95 -13.15
C LEU A 105 -6.04 -5.68 -13.81
N HIS A 106 -6.32 -6.60 -14.74
CA HIS A 106 -5.28 -7.26 -15.53
C HIS A 106 -4.53 -6.27 -16.42
N GLU A 107 -5.25 -5.37 -17.09
CA GLU A 107 -4.61 -4.34 -17.89
C GLU A 107 -3.74 -3.40 -17.04
N TRP A 108 -4.30 -2.87 -15.94
CA TRP A 108 -3.60 -1.95 -15.04
C TRP A 108 -2.33 -2.57 -14.48
N SER A 109 -2.42 -3.80 -13.97
CA SER A 109 -1.26 -4.54 -13.47
C SER A 109 -0.23 -4.84 -14.56
N GLY A 110 -0.68 -5.20 -15.77
CA GLY A 110 0.20 -5.45 -16.92
C GLY A 110 0.94 -4.20 -17.38
N LEU A 111 0.27 -3.05 -17.42
CA LEU A 111 0.88 -1.76 -17.76
C LEU A 111 1.95 -1.37 -16.76
N ILE A 112 1.68 -1.53 -15.46
CA ILE A 112 2.67 -1.28 -14.41
C ILE A 112 3.88 -2.19 -14.58
N LEU A 113 3.66 -3.48 -14.76
CA LEU A 113 4.73 -4.46 -14.89
C LEU A 113 5.59 -4.25 -16.13
N ARG A 114 5.03 -3.65 -17.19
CA ARG A 114 5.71 -3.40 -18.45
C ARG A 114 6.49 -2.09 -18.48
N HIS A 115 5.93 -1.03 -17.91
CA HIS A 115 6.42 0.33 -18.14
C HIS A 115 7.05 0.99 -16.91
N LEU A 116 6.71 0.57 -15.69
CA LEU A 116 7.29 1.17 -14.50
C LEU A 116 8.62 0.53 -14.12
N PRO A 117 9.53 1.28 -13.46
CA PRO A 117 10.82 0.77 -13.09
C PRO A 117 10.69 -0.30 -11.99
N LEU A 118 11.18 -1.49 -12.33
CA LEU A 118 11.15 -2.68 -11.48
C LEU A 118 12.55 -3.20 -11.20
N GLU A 119 12.75 -3.70 -9.99
CA GLU A 119 13.92 -4.47 -9.60
C GLU A 119 13.54 -5.91 -9.31
N LYS A 120 14.36 -6.87 -9.75
CA LYS A 120 14.25 -8.26 -9.32
C LYS A 120 14.62 -8.36 -7.83
N ILE A 121 13.79 -9.07 -7.08
CA ILE A 121 14.08 -9.39 -5.68
C ILE A 121 15.23 -10.40 -5.67
N ASN A 122 16.29 -10.07 -4.95
CA ASN A 122 17.41 -10.97 -4.72
C ASN A 122 17.38 -11.41 -3.25
N PRO A 123 17.01 -12.68 -2.95
CA PRO A 123 16.85 -13.14 -1.57
C PRO A 123 18.08 -12.93 -0.67
N GLN A 124 19.28 -12.97 -1.25
CA GLN A 124 20.52 -12.77 -0.50
C GLN A 124 20.75 -11.29 -0.18
N LYS A 125 20.59 -10.41 -1.17
CA LYS A 125 20.76 -8.95 -0.98
C LYS A 125 19.62 -8.34 -0.17
N ASP A 126 18.41 -8.86 -0.34
CA ASP A 126 17.19 -8.33 0.25
C ASP A 126 16.81 -9.00 1.57
N LYS A 127 17.60 -9.97 2.04
CA LYS A 127 17.31 -10.75 3.26
C LYS A 127 16.86 -9.87 4.42
N ARG A 128 17.62 -8.80 4.71
CA ARG A 128 17.30 -7.87 5.80
C ARG A 128 15.96 -7.16 5.60
N ARG A 129 15.68 -6.69 4.38
CA ARG A 129 14.41 -6.03 4.04
C ARG A 129 13.24 -7.00 4.19
N ILE A 130 13.37 -8.20 3.65
CA ILE A 130 12.35 -9.27 3.74
C ILE A 130 12.09 -9.64 5.20
N THR A 131 13.14 -9.83 6.00
CA THR A 131 13.01 -10.11 7.44
C THR A 131 12.32 -8.96 8.17
N ASN A 132 12.69 -7.71 7.91
CA ASN A 132 12.06 -6.55 8.51
C ASN A 132 10.57 -6.43 8.14
N MET A 133 10.22 -6.66 6.87
CA MET A 133 8.82 -6.66 6.41
C MET A 133 8.01 -7.76 7.10
N LYS A 134 8.56 -8.96 7.22
CA LYS A 134 7.92 -10.07 7.94
C LYS A 134 7.69 -9.73 9.41
N ILE A 135 8.71 -9.22 10.11
CA ILE A 135 8.57 -8.79 11.50
C ILE A 135 7.49 -7.71 11.63
N MET A 136 7.46 -6.74 10.72
CA MET A 136 6.45 -5.70 10.75
C MET A 136 5.05 -6.26 10.53
N GLN A 137 4.87 -7.17 9.57
CA GLN A 137 3.58 -7.84 9.34
C GLN A 137 3.10 -8.61 10.57
N GLU A 138 3.97 -9.38 11.22
CA GLU A 138 3.65 -10.10 12.45
C GLU A 138 3.25 -9.14 13.59
N VAL A 139 3.92 -7.98 13.68
CA VAL A 139 3.57 -6.93 14.65
C VAL A 139 2.21 -6.30 14.33
N LEU A 140 1.92 -6.02 13.06
CA LEU A 140 0.63 -5.45 12.65
C LEU A 140 -0.51 -6.45 12.90
N GLU A 141 -0.31 -7.73 12.57
CA GLU A 141 -1.27 -8.80 12.87
C GLU A 141 -1.49 -8.95 14.38
N TYR A 142 -0.42 -8.91 15.18
CA TYR A 142 -0.53 -8.88 16.64
C TYR A 142 -1.36 -7.69 17.13
N LEU A 143 -1.17 -6.50 16.56
CA LEU A 143 -1.96 -5.32 16.91
C LEU A 143 -3.43 -5.50 16.52
N ASP A 144 -3.72 -5.97 15.31
CA ASP A 144 -5.09 -6.18 14.81
C ASP A 144 -5.86 -7.23 15.62
N LEU A 145 -5.17 -8.24 16.16
CA LEU A 145 -5.79 -9.25 17.02
C LEU A 145 -5.96 -8.78 18.47
N ASN A 146 -5.14 -7.83 18.94
CA ASN A 146 -5.06 -7.46 20.35
C ASN A 146 -5.40 -5.99 20.65
N TYR A 147 -5.80 -5.18 19.68
CA TYR A 147 -5.99 -3.73 19.87
C TYR A 147 -6.99 -3.38 20.99
N MET A 148 -7.94 -4.26 21.29
CA MET A 148 -8.91 -4.08 22.38
C MET A 148 -8.30 -4.25 23.77
N HIS A 149 -7.13 -4.87 23.88
CA HIS A 149 -6.42 -5.08 25.14
C HIS A 149 -5.43 -3.95 25.43
N ALA A 150 -4.96 -3.89 26.69
CA ALA A 150 -3.93 -2.97 27.12
C ALA A 150 -2.53 -3.39 26.64
N ILE A 151 -2.36 -3.49 25.33
CA ILE A 151 -1.05 -3.77 24.71
C ILE A 151 -0.18 -2.51 24.71
N THR A 152 1.08 -2.67 25.11
CA THR A 152 2.06 -1.61 25.24
C THR A 152 3.11 -1.68 24.13
N LEU A 153 3.86 -0.58 23.96
CA LEU A 153 5.04 -0.56 23.08
C LEU A 153 6.04 -1.66 23.44
N ALA A 154 6.17 -2.01 24.74
CA ALA A 154 7.07 -3.05 25.20
C ALA A 154 6.59 -4.46 24.79
N ASP A 155 5.28 -4.69 24.76
CA ASP A 155 4.70 -5.95 24.28
C ASP A 155 5.01 -6.17 22.81
N ALA A 156 4.78 -5.13 21.99
CA ALA A 156 5.08 -5.18 20.56
C ALA A 156 6.59 -5.30 20.28
N ALA A 157 7.45 -4.67 21.09
CA ALA A 157 8.89 -4.83 20.98
C ALA A 157 9.35 -6.27 21.28
N ARG A 158 8.73 -6.93 22.28
CA ARG A 158 8.97 -8.34 22.58
C ARG A 158 8.52 -9.24 21.43
N GLN A 159 7.34 -8.99 20.86
CA GLN A 159 6.86 -9.72 19.69
C GLN A 159 7.84 -9.61 18.51
N ALA A 160 8.43 -8.43 18.31
CA ALA A 160 9.42 -8.19 17.26
C ALA A 160 10.83 -8.73 17.58
N ASN A 161 11.07 -9.29 18.78
CA ASN A 161 12.40 -9.64 19.30
C ASN A 161 13.40 -8.46 19.24
N MET A 162 12.93 -7.26 19.59
CA MET A 162 13.70 -6.02 19.54
C MET A 162 13.76 -5.34 20.91
N SER A 163 14.82 -4.58 21.16
CA SER A 163 14.82 -3.65 22.29
C SER A 163 13.77 -2.57 22.09
N LEU A 164 13.21 -2.04 23.18
CA LEU A 164 12.15 -1.02 23.15
C LEU A 164 12.53 0.20 22.28
N PHE A 165 13.76 0.70 22.46
CA PHE A 165 14.26 1.85 21.72
C PHE A 165 14.41 1.55 20.22
N TYR A 166 14.97 0.37 19.88
CA TYR A 166 15.14 -0.02 18.49
C TYR A 166 13.79 -0.24 17.81
N PHE A 167 12.86 -0.92 18.49
CA PHE A 167 11.49 -1.14 17.99
C PHE A 167 10.76 0.17 17.72
N SER A 168 10.82 1.14 18.64
CA SER A 168 10.15 2.43 18.45
C SER A 168 10.62 3.14 17.17
N ARG A 169 11.94 3.18 16.94
CA ARG A 169 12.52 3.76 15.73
C ARG A 169 12.19 2.95 14.49
N PHE A 170 12.29 1.62 14.58
CA PHE A 170 11.95 0.69 13.50
C PHE A 170 10.49 0.85 13.06
N PHE A 171 9.55 0.75 13.99
CA PHE A 171 8.11 0.88 13.73
C PHE A 171 7.78 2.22 13.10
N LYS A 172 8.31 3.32 13.65
CA LYS A 172 8.08 4.66 13.09
C LYS A 172 8.70 4.83 11.70
N SER A 173 9.86 4.22 11.44
CA SER A 173 10.51 4.32 10.12
C SER A 173 9.73 3.62 9.01
N ILE A 174 8.90 2.63 9.35
CA ILE A 174 8.15 1.82 8.39
C ILE A 174 6.67 2.25 8.32
N SER A 175 6.02 2.48 9.47
CA SER A 175 4.62 2.93 9.53
C SER A 175 4.47 4.44 9.35
N GLY A 176 5.58 5.19 9.39
CA GLY A 176 5.63 6.65 9.39
C GLY A 176 4.99 7.36 10.59
N MET A 177 4.45 6.62 11.55
CA MET A 177 3.85 7.18 12.77
C MET A 177 4.34 6.45 14.02
N SER A 178 4.10 7.04 15.18
CA SER A 178 4.41 6.35 16.43
C SER A 178 3.49 5.15 16.64
N TYR A 179 3.98 4.11 17.32
CA TYR A 179 3.16 2.97 17.75
C TYR A 179 1.86 3.39 18.44
N ILE A 180 1.94 4.38 19.35
CA ILE A 180 0.79 4.87 20.09
C ILE A 180 -0.25 5.48 19.13
N ALA A 181 0.20 6.33 18.21
CA ALA A 181 -0.68 6.94 17.21
C ALA A 181 -1.33 5.87 16.32
N TYR A 182 -0.56 4.85 15.91
CA TYR A 182 -1.07 3.76 15.08
C TYR A 182 -2.14 2.92 15.83
N LEU A 183 -1.87 2.54 17.07
CA LEU A 183 -2.82 1.80 17.90
C LEU A 183 -4.10 2.60 18.17
N SER A 184 -3.97 3.91 18.41
CA SER A 184 -5.11 4.81 18.53
C SER A 184 -5.95 4.84 17.25
N ASN A 185 -5.31 4.92 16.08
CA ASN A 185 -6.02 4.91 14.79
C ASN A 185 -6.79 3.60 14.56
N ILE A 186 -6.20 2.44 14.85
CA ILE A 186 -6.91 1.14 14.76
C ILE A 186 -8.16 1.15 15.63
N ARG A 187 -8.03 1.58 16.89
CA ARG A 187 -9.16 1.63 17.84
C ARG A 187 -10.28 2.54 17.36
N ILE A 188 -9.94 3.72 16.83
CA ILE A 188 -10.94 4.67 16.29
C ILE A 188 -11.64 4.07 15.07
N ASN A 189 -10.87 3.53 14.10
CA ASN A 189 -11.44 2.98 12.87
C ASN A 189 -12.35 1.77 13.11
N GLN A 190 -11.99 0.89 14.06
CA GLN A 190 -12.81 -0.26 14.43
C GLN A 190 -14.12 0.14 15.13
N VAL A 191 -14.09 1.25 15.88
CA VAL A 191 -15.32 1.85 16.44
C VAL A 191 -16.20 2.35 15.29
N SER A 192 -15.65 3.09 14.33
CA SER A 192 -16.40 3.61 13.17
C SER A 192 -16.97 2.50 12.27
N ALA A 193 -16.26 1.39 12.08
CA ALA A 193 -16.72 0.25 11.27
C ALA A 193 -17.84 -0.56 11.94
N ARG A 194 -18.06 -0.42 13.26
CA ARG A 194 -19.18 -1.05 13.98
C ARG A 194 -20.48 -0.22 13.96
N PHE A 195 -20.44 1.00 13.44
CA PHE A 195 -21.60 1.90 13.35
C PHE A 195 -22.14 2.07 11.92
N ILE A 196 -21.74 1.18 10.99
CA ILE A 196 -22.26 1.10 9.61
C ILE A 196 -22.92 -0.26 9.42
#